data_AF-A0A7S3AZU8-F1
#
_entry.id   AF-A0A7S3AZU8-F1
#
_cell.length_a   1.000
_cell.length_b   1.000
_cell.length_c   1.000
_cell.angle_alpha   90.00
_cell.angle_beta   90.00
_cell.angle_gamma   90.00
#
_symmetry.space_group_name_H-M   'P 1'
#
loop_
_entity.id
_entity.type
_entity.pdbx_description
1 polymer ?
#
loop_
_entity_poly.entity_id
_entity_poly.type
_entity_poly.pdbx_seq_one_letter_code
_entity_poly.pdbx_strand_id
1 'polypeptide(L)'
;MTVADGVVTFWESLTGQRFRVGGDALPFATLSCVFSDRALYANTQPQTEIASISLDLSSPYLWKPMDPAVLQSLTPVPQTSLLPPAITDRAVAEEAMEVELRAAIEAHRKSLGLQCEWDSRVAYCLSPALVSYESERVSGAPSGVPEFQAAIKRLVPQGFTFKGSPHFLTRLDARAAMSTLMRSELGLDILQSRGGQVKLALRSRLFAYPDDVQSVWFMLAVRYVPSGP
;
A
#
# COMPACT_ATOMS: atom_id res chain seq x y z
N MET A 1 -2.33 -15.15 17.53
CA MET A 1 -2.84 -15.02 18.92
C MET A 1 -1.76 -15.53 19.86
N THR A 2 -1.47 -14.82 20.93
CA THR A 2 -0.54 -15.28 21.98
C THR A 2 -1.24 -15.23 23.33
N VAL A 3 -0.95 -16.19 24.19
CA VAL A 3 -1.42 -16.21 25.59
C VAL A 3 -0.20 -16.06 26.48
N ALA A 4 -0.12 -14.96 27.22
CA ALA A 4 0.92 -14.71 28.21
C ALA A 4 0.25 -14.23 29.51
N ASP A 5 0.61 -14.82 30.65
CA ASP A 5 0.05 -14.48 31.96
C ASP A 5 -1.50 -14.51 32.02
N GLY A 6 -2.12 -15.42 31.25
CA GLY A 6 -3.58 -15.54 31.15
C GLY A 6 -4.26 -14.48 30.28
N VAL A 7 -3.50 -13.55 29.67
CA VAL A 7 -4.01 -12.52 28.78
C VAL A 7 -3.88 -12.96 27.33
N VAL A 8 -5.00 -12.98 26.62
CA VAL A 8 -5.04 -13.29 25.19
C VAL A 8 -4.84 -12.02 24.37
N THR A 9 -3.84 -12.05 23.49
CA THR A 9 -3.53 -10.94 22.58
C THR A 9 -3.68 -11.39 21.13
N PHE A 10 -4.45 -10.62 20.36
CA PHE A 10 -4.56 -10.76 18.92
C PHE A 10 -3.50 -9.90 18.23
N TRP A 11 -2.98 -10.41 17.12
CA TRP A 11 -1.95 -9.75 16.34
C TRP A 11 -2.42 -9.67 14.90
N GLU A 12 -2.42 -8.47 14.34
CA GLU A 12 -2.59 -8.30 12.90
C GLU A 12 -1.26 -8.61 12.21
N SER A 13 -1.27 -9.63 11.37
CA SER A 13 -0.09 -10.17 10.70
C SER A 13 0.62 -9.16 9.79
N LEU A 14 -0.15 -8.25 9.18
CA LEU A 14 0.40 -7.27 8.23
C LEU A 14 0.94 -6.01 8.90
N THR A 15 0.30 -5.56 9.98
CA THR A 15 0.65 -4.28 10.65
C THR A 15 1.47 -4.48 11.92
N GLY A 16 1.48 -5.70 12.47
CA GLY A 16 2.07 -5.99 13.79
C GLY A 16 1.28 -5.38 14.96
N GLN A 17 0.12 -4.78 14.70
CA GLN A 17 -0.72 -4.20 15.75
C GLN A 17 -1.23 -5.29 16.69
N ARG A 18 -1.27 -4.94 17.97
CA ARG A 18 -1.69 -5.83 19.07
C ARG A 18 -3.02 -5.34 19.60
N PHE A 19 -3.95 -6.27 19.79
CA PHE A 19 -5.27 -5.98 20.31
C PHE A 19 -5.55 -6.86 21.52
N ARG A 20 -5.94 -6.24 22.62
CA ARG A 20 -6.37 -6.92 23.84
C ARG A 20 -7.89 -7.05 23.86
N VAL A 21 -8.34 -8.27 24.16
CA VAL A 21 -9.77 -8.55 24.33
C VAL A 21 -10.30 -7.80 25.55
N GLY A 22 -11.40 -7.05 25.37
CA GLY A 22 -12.06 -6.29 26.44
C GLY A 22 -11.60 -4.84 26.63
N GLY A 23 -10.60 -4.37 25.87
CA GLY A 23 -10.13 -2.98 25.93
C GLY A 23 -10.03 -2.26 24.58
N ASP A 24 -9.74 -3.01 23.51
CA ASP A 24 -9.51 -2.44 22.17
C ASP A 24 -10.64 -2.77 21.19
N ALA A 25 -10.85 -1.90 20.20
CA ALA A 25 -11.67 -2.23 19.03
C ALA A 25 -10.93 -3.28 18.19
N LEU A 26 -11.36 -4.53 18.28
CA LEU A 26 -10.78 -5.65 17.54
C LEU A 26 -11.20 -5.58 16.06
N PRO A 27 -10.27 -5.77 15.11
CA PRO A 27 -10.62 -5.89 13.69
C PRO A 27 -11.25 -7.26 13.35
N PHE A 28 -11.21 -8.19 14.30
CA PHE A 28 -11.71 -9.55 14.15
C PHE A 28 -13.11 -9.68 14.77
N ALA A 29 -14.08 -10.13 13.99
CA ALA A 29 -15.46 -10.29 14.45
C ALA A 29 -15.67 -11.63 15.17
N THR A 30 -15.18 -12.73 14.58
CA THR A 30 -15.49 -14.09 15.02
C THR A 30 -14.25 -14.99 15.08
N LEU A 31 -14.32 -16.02 15.92
CA LEU A 31 -13.30 -17.04 16.08
C LEU A 31 -13.95 -18.42 16.18
N SER A 32 -13.70 -19.23 15.15
CA SER A 32 -14.24 -20.60 15.05
C SER A 32 -13.21 -21.67 15.38
N CYS A 33 -11.94 -21.45 15.07
CA CYS A 33 -10.86 -22.42 15.29
C CYS A 33 -9.57 -21.71 15.68
N VAL A 34 -8.71 -22.41 16.44
CA VAL A 34 -7.36 -21.97 16.81
C VAL A 34 -6.39 -23.11 16.54
N PHE A 35 -5.26 -22.83 15.90
CA PHE A 35 -4.25 -23.86 15.63
C PHE A 35 -2.82 -23.37 15.87
N SER A 36 -1.93 -24.33 16.08
CA SER A 36 -0.48 -24.17 16.14
C SER A 36 0.22 -25.31 15.40
N ASP A 37 1.54 -25.37 15.51
CA ASP A 37 2.37 -26.51 15.06
C ASP A 37 2.06 -27.82 15.79
N ARG A 38 1.32 -27.78 16.91
CA ARG A 38 1.09 -28.96 17.79
C ARG A 38 -0.36 -29.35 17.99
N ALA A 39 -1.28 -28.40 17.83
CA ALA A 39 -2.67 -28.62 18.20
C ALA A 39 -3.62 -27.80 17.33
N LEU A 40 -4.84 -28.30 17.17
CA LEU A 40 -5.96 -27.63 16.52
C LEU A 40 -7.18 -27.77 17.41
N TYR A 41 -7.82 -26.65 17.72
CA TYR A 41 -9.00 -26.55 18.56
C TYR A 41 -10.15 -25.96 17.75
N ALA A 42 -11.34 -26.55 17.87
CA ALA A 42 -12.57 -26.02 17.31
C ALA A 42 -13.44 -25.45 18.43
N ASN A 43 -14.00 -24.27 18.22
CA ASN A 43 -14.94 -23.65 19.13
C ASN A 43 -16.25 -24.44 19.14
N THR A 44 -16.68 -24.90 20.32
CA THR A 44 -17.96 -25.61 20.53
C THR A 44 -18.97 -24.78 21.31
N GLN A 45 -18.65 -23.53 21.61
CA GLN A 45 -19.56 -22.60 22.27
C GLN A 45 -20.71 -22.19 21.32
N PRO A 46 -21.88 -21.81 21.84
CA PRO A 46 -23.00 -21.34 21.02
C PRO A 46 -22.69 -20.05 20.24
N GLN A 47 -21.81 -19.21 20.79
CA GLN A 47 -21.35 -17.96 20.18
C GLN A 47 -20.00 -18.14 19.49
N THR A 48 -19.77 -17.32 18.47
CA THR A 48 -18.48 -17.25 17.77
C THR A 48 -17.84 -15.86 17.83
N GLU A 49 -18.54 -14.85 18.35
CA GLU A 49 -18.04 -13.49 18.45
C GLU A 49 -16.94 -13.38 19.50
N ILE A 50 -15.79 -12.78 19.14
CA ILE A 50 -14.62 -12.74 20.02
C ILE A 50 -14.91 -12.02 21.35
N ALA A 51 -15.82 -11.04 21.32
CA ALA A 51 -16.24 -10.30 22.50
C ALA A 51 -17.03 -11.14 23.53
N SER A 52 -17.64 -12.25 23.12
CA SER A 52 -18.56 -13.04 23.96
C SER A 52 -18.08 -14.46 24.27
N ILE A 53 -17.08 -14.97 23.55
CA ILE A 53 -16.54 -16.32 23.78
C ILE A 53 -15.48 -16.36 24.88
N SER A 54 -15.38 -17.49 25.55
CA SER A 54 -14.22 -17.81 26.38
C SER A 54 -13.03 -18.24 25.51
N LEU A 55 -11.86 -17.69 25.79
CA LEU A 55 -10.60 -18.01 25.10
C LEU A 55 -9.72 -18.98 25.92
N ASP A 56 -10.31 -19.66 26.90
CA ASP A 56 -9.66 -20.73 27.67
C ASP A 56 -9.62 -22.04 26.87
N LEU A 57 -8.50 -22.27 26.17
CA LEU A 57 -8.26 -23.48 25.37
C LEU A 57 -8.06 -24.75 26.21
N SER A 58 -7.94 -24.65 27.54
CA SER A 58 -7.77 -25.81 28.42
C SER A 58 -9.09 -26.57 28.66
N SER A 59 -10.23 -25.92 28.41
CA SER A 59 -11.55 -26.50 28.65
C SER A 59 -12.09 -27.25 27.41
N PRO A 60 -12.19 -28.59 27.44
CA PRO A 60 -12.66 -29.39 26.30
C PRO A 60 -14.14 -29.20 25.98
N TYR A 61 -14.92 -28.61 26.90
CA TYR A 61 -16.33 -28.28 26.70
C TYR A 61 -16.53 -27.02 25.85
N LEU A 62 -15.54 -26.10 25.88
CA LEU A 62 -15.56 -24.83 25.15
C LEU A 62 -14.78 -24.93 23.84
N TRP A 63 -13.68 -25.69 23.88
CA TRP A 63 -12.78 -25.88 22.76
C TRP A 63 -12.50 -27.37 22.58
N LYS A 64 -13.04 -27.96 21.52
CA LYS A 64 -12.81 -29.37 21.22
C LYS A 64 -11.43 -29.54 20.55
N PRO A 65 -10.48 -30.24 21.18
CA PRO A 65 -9.21 -30.53 20.55
C PRO A 65 -9.38 -31.58 19.44
N MET A 66 -8.62 -31.43 18.37
CA MET A 66 -8.46 -32.47 17.36
C MET A 66 -7.54 -33.56 17.89
N ASP A 67 -7.79 -34.80 17.48
CA ASP A 67 -6.94 -35.94 17.83
C ASP A 67 -5.52 -35.72 17.26
N PRO A 68 -4.47 -35.69 18.11
CA PRO A 68 -3.08 -35.56 17.66
C PRO A 68 -2.65 -36.65 16.69
N ALA A 69 -3.18 -37.87 16.80
CA ALA A 69 -2.85 -38.97 15.91
C ALA A 69 -3.34 -38.68 14.47
N VAL A 70 -4.50 -38.05 14.34
CA VAL A 70 -5.02 -37.60 13.05
C VAL A 70 -4.12 -36.53 12.46
N LEU A 71 -3.73 -35.52 13.26
CA LEU A 71 -2.82 -34.46 12.82
C LEU A 71 -1.47 -35.01 12.33
N GLN A 72 -0.91 -35.99 13.03
CA GLN A 72 0.35 -36.65 12.67
C GLN A 72 0.23 -37.52 11.41
N SER A 73 -0.97 -38.05 11.13
CA SER A 73 -1.24 -38.87 9.94
C SER A 73 -1.49 -38.04 8.67
N LEU A 74 -1.66 -36.72 8.80
CA LEU A 74 -1.86 -35.84 7.64
C LEU A 74 -0.60 -35.81 6.79
N THR A 75 -0.75 -36.15 5.50
CA THR A 75 0.32 -35.94 4.52
C THR A 75 0.59 -34.44 4.40
N PRO A 76 1.84 -33.97 4.56
CA PRO A 76 2.18 -32.58 4.32
C PRO A 76 1.74 -32.17 2.91
N VAL A 77 0.97 -31.09 2.80
CA VAL A 77 0.65 -30.52 1.50
C VAL A 77 1.97 -30.05 0.88
N PRO A 78 2.28 -30.39 -0.38
CA PRO A 78 3.46 -29.86 -1.04
C PRO A 78 3.40 -28.34 -0.96
N GLN A 79 4.46 -27.73 -0.42
CA GLN A 79 4.52 -26.28 -0.35
C GLN A 79 4.49 -25.75 -1.78
N THR A 80 3.46 -24.98 -2.12
CA THR A 80 3.44 -24.24 -3.39
C THR A 80 4.60 -23.26 -3.34
N SER A 81 5.65 -23.56 -4.10
CA SER A 81 6.78 -22.63 -4.22
C SER A 81 6.32 -21.46 -5.04
N LEU A 82 6.24 -20.29 -4.41
CA LEU A 82 6.05 -19.05 -5.14
C LEU A 82 7.28 -18.79 -6.00
N LEU A 83 7.07 -18.36 -7.25
CA LEU A 83 8.18 -17.97 -8.11
C LEU A 83 8.70 -16.60 -7.68
N PRO A 84 10.03 -16.39 -7.61
CA PRO A 84 10.57 -15.07 -7.35
C PRO A 84 10.14 -14.10 -8.47
N PRO A 85 10.00 -12.80 -8.17
CA PRO A 85 9.61 -11.83 -9.19
C PRO A 85 10.62 -11.80 -10.35
N ALA A 86 10.13 -11.68 -11.58
CA ALA A 86 10.99 -11.66 -12.77
C ALA A 86 11.89 -10.41 -12.83
N ILE A 87 11.38 -9.27 -12.33
CA ILE A 87 12.12 -8.01 -12.27
C ILE A 87 13.11 -8.03 -11.10
N THR A 88 14.39 -8.19 -11.43
CA THR A 88 15.47 -8.24 -10.44
C THR A 88 15.96 -6.83 -10.06
N ASP A 89 16.05 -5.93 -11.04
CA ASP A 89 16.45 -4.53 -10.81
C ASP A 89 15.26 -3.58 -10.95
N ARG A 90 14.60 -3.34 -9.80
CA ARG A 90 13.43 -2.46 -9.72
C ARG A 90 13.79 -1.00 -9.98
N ALA A 91 14.98 -0.55 -9.59
CA ALA A 91 15.37 0.85 -9.73
C ALA A 91 15.55 1.22 -11.21
N VAL A 92 16.18 0.34 -11.99
CA VAL A 92 16.33 0.51 -13.44
C VAL A 92 14.97 0.52 -14.14
N ALA A 93 14.07 -0.38 -13.74
CA ALA A 93 12.73 -0.47 -14.31
C ALA A 93 11.87 0.78 -13.99
N GLU A 94 11.93 1.28 -12.76
CA GLU A 94 11.30 2.53 -12.31
C GLU A 94 11.82 3.73 -13.13
N GLU A 95 13.15 3.84 -13.27
CA GLU A 95 13.79 4.91 -14.01
C GLU A 95 13.42 4.90 -15.50
N ALA A 96 13.43 3.73 -16.14
CA ALA A 96 13.03 3.58 -17.54
C ALA A 96 11.57 4.05 -17.76
N MET A 97 10.66 3.67 -16.86
CA MET A 97 9.27 4.13 -16.91
C MET A 97 9.17 5.65 -16.72
N GLU A 98 9.93 6.23 -15.79
CA GLU A 98 9.95 7.68 -15.58
C GLU A 98 10.46 8.42 -16.82
N VAL A 99 11.53 7.94 -17.45
CA VAL A 99 12.09 8.56 -18.67
C VAL A 99 11.06 8.55 -19.81
N GLU A 100 10.43 7.41 -20.08
CA GLU A 100 9.43 7.29 -21.15
C GLU A 100 8.20 8.16 -20.87
N LEU A 101 7.71 8.16 -19.62
CA LEU A 101 6.54 8.95 -19.24
C LEU A 101 6.85 10.46 -19.25
N ARG A 102 8.05 10.89 -18.83
CA ARG A 102 8.49 12.29 -18.93
C ARG A 102 8.50 12.75 -20.38
N ALA A 103 9.06 11.95 -21.29
CA ALA A 103 9.08 12.26 -22.71
C ALA A 103 7.66 12.41 -23.30
N ALA A 104 6.73 11.54 -22.91
CA ALA A 104 5.33 11.64 -23.33
C ALA A 104 4.64 12.92 -22.79
N ILE A 105 4.90 13.27 -21.53
CA ILE A 105 4.37 14.49 -20.89
C ILE A 105 4.94 15.75 -21.56
N GLU A 106 6.24 15.78 -21.82
CA GLU A 106 6.92 16.87 -22.51
C GLU A 106 6.36 17.07 -23.92
N ALA A 107 6.19 15.99 -24.68
CA ALA A 107 5.60 16.03 -26.01
C ALA A 107 4.17 16.57 -25.98
N HIS A 108 3.35 16.10 -25.04
CA HIS A 108 1.98 16.59 -24.86
C HIS A 108 1.95 18.08 -24.51
N ARG A 109 2.75 18.52 -23.53
CA ARG A 109 2.81 19.93 -23.14
C ARG A 109 3.32 20.83 -24.26
N LYS A 110 4.33 20.37 -25.00
CA LYS A 110 4.84 21.07 -26.18
C LYS A 110 3.75 21.26 -27.24
N SER A 111 2.88 20.26 -27.45
CA SER A 111 1.74 20.38 -28.36
C SER A 111 0.72 21.45 -27.95
N LEU A 112 0.65 21.79 -26.65
CA LEU A 112 -0.18 22.85 -26.09
C LEU A 112 0.54 24.21 -26.00
N GLY A 113 1.78 24.30 -26.51
CA GLY A 113 2.63 25.49 -26.38
C GLY A 113 3.10 25.77 -24.95
N LEU A 114 3.09 24.76 -24.08
CA LEU A 114 3.49 24.89 -22.67
C LEU A 114 4.96 24.47 -22.48
N GLN A 115 5.66 25.19 -21.61
CA GLN A 115 6.99 24.78 -21.14
C GLN A 115 6.89 23.62 -20.14
N CYS A 116 7.94 22.82 -20.06
CA CYS A 116 8.07 21.72 -19.13
C CYS A 116 9.41 21.86 -18.39
N GLU A 117 9.35 22.19 -17.11
CA GLU A 117 10.51 22.17 -16.22
C GLU A 117 10.29 21.11 -15.15
N TRP A 118 11.30 20.27 -14.90
CA TRP A 118 11.24 19.22 -13.89
C TRP A 118 11.85 19.66 -12.56
N ASP A 119 11.20 19.31 -11.45
CA ASP A 119 11.68 19.51 -10.09
C ASP A 119 12.05 18.17 -9.46
N SER A 120 13.36 17.88 -9.44
CA SER A 120 13.92 16.65 -8.87
C SER A 120 13.75 16.55 -7.35
N ARG A 121 13.69 17.69 -6.64
CA ARG A 121 13.56 17.71 -5.17
C ARG A 121 12.14 17.31 -4.76
N VAL A 122 11.15 17.89 -5.44
CA VAL A 122 9.75 17.51 -5.23
C VAL A 122 9.53 16.07 -5.65
N ALA A 123 10.06 15.65 -6.81
CA ALA A 123 9.97 14.26 -7.28
C ALA A 123 10.53 13.26 -6.25
N TYR A 124 11.68 13.56 -5.66
CA TYR A 124 12.26 12.75 -4.60
C TYR A 124 11.31 12.59 -3.41
N CYS A 125 10.70 13.68 -2.96
CA CYS A 125 9.73 13.68 -1.86
C CYS A 125 8.42 12.94 -2.16
N LEU A 126 8.09 12.65 -3.42
CA LEU A 126 6.94 11.81 -3.76
C LEU A 126 7.20 10.33 -3.44
N SER A 127 8.46 9.90 -3.40
CA SER A 127 8.84 8.51 -3.14
C SER A 127 8.20 7.91 -1.88
N PRO A 128 8.32 8.53 -0.67
CA PRO A 128 7.70 7.98 0.53
C PRO A 128 6.17 7.94 0.43
N ALA A 129 5.53 8.89 -0.26
CA ALA A 129 4.08 8.85 -0.46
C ALA A 129 3.64 7.65 -1.31
N LEU A 130 4.38 7.32 -2.37
CA LEU A 130 4.08 6.13 -3.19
C LEU A 130 4.24 4.82 -2.40
N VAL A 131 5.23 4.75 -1.51
CA VAL A 131 5.39 3.61 -0.58
C VAL A 131 4.24 3.54 0.41
N SER A 132 3.82 4.68 0.95
CA SER A 132 2.65 4.76 1.83
C SER A 132 1.37 4.29 1.15
N TYR A 133 1.12 4.66 -0.11
CA TYR A 133 -0.06 4.20 -0.85
C TYR A 133 -0.07 2.69 -1.05
N GLU A 134 1.09 2.09 -1.34
CA GLU A 134 1.18 0.63 -1.43
C GLU A 134 0.95 -0.04 -0.07
N SER A 135 1.57 0.50 0.98
CA SER A 135 1.39 -0.02 2.34
C SER A 135 -0.08 0.04 2.76
N GLU A 136 -0.77 1.14 2.49
CA GLU A 136 -2.20 1.30 2.80
C GLU A 136 -3.06 0.35 1.96
N ARG A 137 -2.72 0.14 0.68
CA ARG A 137 -3.43 -0.83 -0.18
C ARG A 137 -3.32 -2.26 0.34
N VAL A 138 -2.16 -2.65 0.85
CA VAL A 138 -1.91 -4.02 1.35
C VAL A 138 -2.47 -4.20 2.76
N SER A 139 -2.29 -3.22 3.64
CA SER A 139 -2.62 -3.33 5.07
C SER A 139 -4.00 -2.78 5.45
N GLY A 140 -4.63 -1.99 4.58
CA GLY A 140 -5.87 -1.27 4.86
C GLY A 140 -5.73 -0.09 5.84
N ALA A 141 -4.50 0.24 6.27
CA ALA A 141 -4.24 1.31 7.24
C ALA A 141 -3.41 2.45 6.62
N PRO A 142 -3.85 3.72 6.74
CA PRO A 142 -3.08 4.84 6.23
C PRO A 142 -1.78 5.03 7.01
N SER A 143 -0.71 5.41 6.31
CA SER A 143 0.62 5.61 6.88
C SER A 143 1.36 6.76 6.21
N GLY A 144 2.12 7.57 6.95
CA GLY A 144 3.05 8.55 6.37
C GLY A 144 2.44 9.86 5.82
N VAL A 145 1.14 10.10 6.00
CA VAL A 145 0.47 11.31 5.47
C VAL A 145 1.00 12.61 6.11
N PRO A 146 1.14 12.71 7.45
CA PRO A 146 1.66 13.93 8.08
C PRO A 146 3.09 14.28 7.65
N GLU A 147 3.95 13.27 7.55
CA GLU A 147 5.36 13.40 7.14
C GLU A 147 5.46 13.90 5.70
N PHE A 148 4.64 13.34 4.80
CA PHE A 148 4.56 13.79 3.42
C PHE A 148 4.11 15.25 3.33
N GLN A 149 3.04 15.64 4.04
CA GLN A 149 2.57 17.02 4.04
C GLN A 149 3.63 17.99 4.58
N ALA A 150 4.35 17.61 5.64
CA ALA A 150 5.43 18.41 6.19
C ALA A 150 6.59 18.57 5.19
N ALA A 151 6.97 17.50 4.48
CA ALA A 151 8.01 17.53 3.46
C ALA A 151 7.64 18.46 2.29
N ILE A 152 6.41 18.35 1.77
CA ILE A 152 5.92 19.22 0.69
C ILE A 152 5.85 20.68 1.12
N LYS A 153 5.31 20.98 2.32
CA LYS A 153 5.26 22.35 2.86
C LYS A 153 6.65 22.99 3.00
N ARG A 154 7.69 22.19 3.25
CA ARG A 154 9.07 22.67 3.33
C ARG A 154 9.69 22.93 1.95
N LEU A 155 9.28 22.18 0.92
CA LEU A 155 9.81 22.30 -0.44
C LEU A 155 9.08 23.34 -1.29
N VAL A 156 7.78 23.55 -1.02
CA VAL A 156 6.92 24.46 -1.77
C VAL A 156 6.87 25.78 -1.00
N PRO A 157 7.48 26.87 -1.50
CA PRO A 157 7.50 28.16 -0.82
C PRO A 157 6.09 28.73 -0.62
N GLN A 158 5.94 29.66 0.32
CA GLN A 158 4.70 30.41 0.46
C GLN A 158 4.37 31.14 -0.86
N GLY A 159 3.08 31.18 -1.20
CA GLY A 159 2.58 31.74 -2.46
C GLY A 159 2.58 30.78 -3.65
N PHE A 160 3.14 29.57 -3.50
CA PHE A 160 3.02 28.51 -4.50
C PHE A 160 1.85 27.58 -4.16
N THR A 161 1.20 27.06 -5.21
CA THR A 161 0.24 25.97 -5.13
C THR A 161 0.94 24.67 -5.50
N PHE A 162 0.60 23.60 -4.78
CA PHE A 162 1.02 22.23 -5.08
C PHE A 162 -0.20 21.36 -5.38
N LYS A 163 -0.15 20.60 -6.46
CA LYS A 163 -1.15 19.57 -6.82
C LYS A 163 -0.40 18.28 -7.14
N GLY A 164 -0.91 17.15 -6.67
CA GLY A 164 -0.33 15.83 -6.93
C GLY A 164 -1.42 14.81 -7.26
N SER A 165 -1.23 14.06 -8.34
CA SER A 165 -2.16 13.05 -8.84
C SER A 165 -1.50 11.66 -8.78
N PRO A 166 -1.74 10.87 -7.71
CA PRO A 166 -1.26 9.50 -7.62
C PRO A 166 -2.13 8.56 -8.46
N HIS A 167 -1.49 7.57 -9.07
CA HIS A 167 -2.13 6.54 -9.89
C HIS A 167 -1.47 5.18 -9.68
N PHE A 168 -2.28 4.14 -9.86
CA PHE A 168 -1.89 2.74 -9.73
C PHE A 168 -2.04 2.02 -11.07
N LEU A 169 -1.09 1.15 -11.37
CA LEU A 169 -1.08 0.24 -12.51
C LEU A 169 -0.66 -1.16 -12.03
N THR A 170 -1.13 -2.18 -12.72
CA THR A 170 -0.77 -3.58 -12.44
C THR A 170 0.47 -4.04 -13.21
N ARG A 171 1.03 -3.19 -14.07
CA ARG A 171 2.22 -3.45 -14.88
C ARG A 171 2.97 -2.16 -15.17
N LEU A 172 4.27 -2.28 -15.43
CA LEU A 172 5.10 -1.19 -15.94
C LEU A 172 4.71 -0.89 -17.39
N ASP A 173 3.97 0.20 -17.58
CA ASP A 173 3.56 0.67 -18.90
C ASP A 173 3.39 2.19 -18.88
N ALA A 174 4.37 2.91 -19.44
CA ALA A 174 4.36 4.36 -19.49
C ALA A 174 3.24 4.91 -20.40
N ARG A 175 2.83 4.17 -21.44
CA ARG A 175 1.72 4.56 -22.32
C ARG A 175 0.39 4.45 -21.59
N ALA A 176 0.20 3.38 -20.83
CA ALA A 176 -0.96 3.23 -19.95
C ALA A 176 -0.97 4.30 -18.84
N ALA A 177 0.20 4.65 -18.29
CA ALA A 177 0.34 5.72 -17.31
C ALA A 177 -0.10 7.08 -17.88
N MET A 178 0.40 7.45 -19.07
CA MET A 178 0.00 8.67 -19.76
C MET A 178 -1.50 8.70 -20.05
N SER A 179 -2.05 7.59 -20.55
CA SER A 179 -3.48 7.47 -20.81
C SER A 179 -4.32 7.63 -19.54
N THR A 180 -3.82 7.13 -18.40
CA THR A 180 -4.47 7.30 -17.09
C THR A 180 -4.44 8.75 -16.62
N LEU A 181 -3.33 9.46 -16.80
CA LEU A 181 -3.24 10.89 -16.49
C LEU A 181 -4.23 11.72 -17.31
N MET A 182 -4.36 11.43 -18.62
CA MET A 182 -5.29 12.16 -19.50
C MET A 182 -6.77 11.93 -19.15
N ARG A 183 -7.10 10.78 -18.56
CA ARG A 183 -8.48 10.46 -18.11
C ARG A 183 -8.81 11.00 -16.73
N SER A 184 -7.80 11.33 -15.92
CA SER A 184 -7.99 11.89 -14.59
C SER A 184 -8.19 13.40 -14.68
N GLU A 185 -9.23 13.94 -14.03
CA GLU A 185 -9.43 15.40 -13.96
C GLU A 185 -8.21 16.12 -13.37
N LEU A 186 -7.70 15.62 -12.24
CA LEU A 186 -6.51 16.18 -11.59
C LEU A 186 -5.24 15.95 -12.43
N GLY A 187 -5.10 14.78 -13.04
CA GLY A 187 -3.99 14.49 -13.96
C GLY A 187 -3.97 15.45 -15.15
N LEU A 188 -5.13 15.70 -15.77
CA LEU A 188 -5.29 16.61 -16.89
C LEU A 188 -5.06 18.07 -16.49
N ASP A 189 -5.61 18.50 -15.34
CA ASP A 189 -5.37 19.83 -14.78
C ASP A 189 -3.88 20.08 -14.51
N ILE A 190 -3.17 19.09 -13.97
CA ILE A 190 -1.72 19.15 -13.80
C ILE A 190 -0.99 19.22 -15.15
N LEU A 191 -1.38 18.38 -16.13
CA LEU A 191 -0.78 18.37 -17.48
C LEU A 191 -0.99 19.70 -18.22
N GLN A 192 -2.13 20.35 -18.02
CA GLN A 192 -2.52 21.60 -18.68
C GLN A 192 -2.20 22.85 -17.82
N SER A 193 -1.58 22.66 -16.66
CA SER A 193 -1.29 23.72 -15.71
C SER A 193 -0.52 24.90 -16.33
N ARG A 194 -1.03 26.10 -16.04
CA ARG A 194 -0.48 27.41 -16.44
C ARG A 194 -0.29 28.26 -15.19
N GLY A 195 0.74 29.10 -15.19
CA GLY A 195 1.04 30.00 -14.08
C GLY A 195 2.48 30.51 -14.12
N GLY A 196 2.88 31.23 -13.07
CA GLY A 196 4.27 31.62 -12.89
C GLY A 196 5.10 30.45 -12.38
N GLN A 197 6.30 30.25 -12.93
CA GLN A 197 7.27 29.26 -12.43
C GLN A 197 6.70 27.83 -12.27
N VAL A 198 5.95 27.37 -13.28
CA VAL A 198 5.39 26.02 -13.31
C VAL A 198 6.51 24.98 -13.38
N LYS A 199 6.60 24.12 -12.35
CA LYS A 199 7.52 22.97 -12.35
C LYS A 199 6.77 21.69 -12.04
N LEU A 200 7.03 20.67 -12.84
CA LEU A 200 6.44 19.34 -12.72
C LEU A 200 7.38 18.41 -11.96
N ALA A 201 6.82 17.45 -11.27
CA ALA A 201 7.56 16.39 -10.60
C ALA A 201 6.88 15.07 -10.91
N LEU A 202 7.66 14.09 -11.39
CA LEU A 202 7.19 12.74 -11.65
C LEU A 202 8.02 11.78 -10.82
N ARG A 203 7.34 10.83 -10.18
CA ARG A 203 7.98 9.70 -9.54
C ARG A 203 7.20 8.42 -9.82
N SER A 204 7.90 7.31 -10.03
CA SER A 204 7.32 5.95 -10.06
C SER A 204 7.93 5.09 -8.95
N ARG A 205 7.19 4.05 -8.53
CA ARG A 205 7.63 2.99 -7.64
C ARG A 205 7.04 1.66 -8.06
N LEU A 206 7.89 0.64 -8.10
CA LEU A 206 7.56 -0.74 -8.43
C LEU A 206 7.67 -1.62 -7.20
N PHE A 207 6.59 -2.33 -6.92
CA PHE A 207 6.50 -3.37 -5.92
C PHE A 207 6.27 -4.69 -6.67
N ALA A 208 7.31 -5.51 -6.68
CA ALA A 208 7.32 -6.80 -7.36
C ALA A 208 7.00 -7.89 -6.33
N TYR A 209 5.92 -8.62 -6.57
CA TYR A 209 5.43 -9.72 -5.76
C TYR A 209 5.79 -11.06 -6.41
N PRO A 210 5.71 -12.16 -5.65
CA PRO A 210 5.91 -13.48 -6.22
C PRO A 210 4.91 -13.78 -7.35
N ASP A 211 5.27 -14.75 -8.19
CA ASP A 211 4.50 -15.13 -9.39
C ASP A 211 4.32 -13.99 -10.40
N ASP A 212 5.34 -13.11 -10.48
CA ASP A 212 5.40 -11.94 -11.38
C ASP A 212 4.21 -10.97 -11.26
N VAL A 213 3.59 -10.94 -10.09
CA VAL A 213 2.58 -9.94 -9.77
C VAL A 213 3.26 -8.60 -9.54
N GLN A 214 2.79 -7.54 -10.20
CA GLN A 214 3.37 -6.21 -10.11
C GLN A 214 2.35 -5.19 -9.60
N SER A 215 2.82 -4.31 -8.71
CA SER A 215 2.13 -3.10 -8.31
C SER A 215 3.02 -1.92 -8.67
N VAL A 216 2.51 -1.05 -9.54
CA VAL A 216 3.23 0.12 -10.01
C VAL A 216 2.45 1.35 -9.61
N TRP A 217 3.05 2.15 -8.74
CA TRP A 217 2.53 3.45 -8.37
C TRP A 217 3.31 4.53 -9.09
N PHE A 218 2.62 5.54 -9.58
CA PHE A 218 3.26 6.76 -10.05
C PHE A 218 2.46 7.98 -9.64
N MET A 219 3.15 9.11 -9.47
CA MET A 219 2.50 10.38 -9.16
C MET A 219 3.10 11.46 -10.03
N LEU A 220 2.21 12.17 -10.74
CA LEU A 220 2.54 13.43 -11.39
C LEU A 220 2.09 14.56 -10.46
N ALA A 221 3.00 15.48 -10.17
CA ALA A 221 2.73 16.64 -9.38
C ALA A 221 3.20 17.91 -10.10
N VAL A 222 2.62 19.04 -9.72
CA VAL A 222 3.04 20.36 -10.16
C VAL A 222 3.10 21.30 -8.98
N ARG A 223 4.09 22.20 -9.02
CA ARG A 223 4.09 23.42 -8.24
C ARG A 223 4.13 24.63 -9.14
N TYR A 224 3.40 25.67 -8.81
CA TYR A 224 3.35 26.90 -9.58
C TYR A 224 2.90 28.06 -8.71
N VAL A 225 3.23 29.29 -9.12
CA VAL A 225 2.65 30.50 -8.56
C VAL A 225 1.31 30.72 -9.26
N PRO A 226 0.18 30.78 -8.54
CA PRO A 226 -1.11 31.12 -9.11
C PRO A 226 -1.00 32.47 -9.81
N SER A 227 -1.44 32.54 -11.06
CA SER A 227 -1.79 33.82 -11.66
C SER A 227 -2.89 34.40 -10.78
N GLY A 228 -2.66 35.54 -10.12
CA GLY A 228 -3.73 36.22 -9.39
C GLY A 228 -4.91 36.54 -10.33
N PRO A 229 -6.10 36.81 -9.77
CA PRO A 229 -7.16 37.46 -10.55
C PRO A 229 -6.67 38.79 -11.17
#